data_AF-A0A929BLF8-F1
#
_entry.id   AF-A0A929BLF8-F1
#
_cell.length_a   1.000
_cell.length_b   1.000
_cell.length_c   1.000
_cell.angle_alpha   90.00
_cell.angle_beta   90.00
_cell.angle_gamma   90.00
#
_symmetry.space_group_name_H-M   'P 1'
#
loop_
_entity.id
_entity.type
_entity.pdbx_description
1 polymer ?
#
loop_
_entity_poly.entity_id
_entity_poly.type
_entity_poly.pdbx_seq_one_letter_code
_entity_poly.pdbx_strand_id
1 'polypeptide(L)'
;MINALATDELLSQQGEITIVEGVVVRGYYAESLEGQPTFMDFHDPGEGYFKAIIWGDERTKFPPNPETYYLDKKVRVKGLIETHKGMPEIVLRQPSQIWIVEYENAFVTRVIDGDTIEIEDGQHVRYIGIDTPERGEPYYSEAFRANSNLVAGKRVRLEKDVTDQDKYGRLLRYVWVDDTMVDAELVRQGYAYSYSYAPNLRYQEHFLRLEKEAREQRRGLWNRY
;
A
#
# COMPACT_ATOMS: atom_id res chain seq x y z
N MET A 1 -1.97 -1.89 -6.16
CA MET A 1 -1.81 -2.96 -5.15
C MET A 1 -2.77 -4.07 -5.53
N ILE A 2 -2.36 -5.32 -5.43
CA ILE A 2 -3.16 -6.47 -5.88
C ILE A 2 -3.39 -7.42 -4.70
N ASN A 3 -4.58 -8.02 -4.61
CA ASN A 3 -4.87 -9.03 -3.62
C ASN A 3 -4.10 -10.34 -3.94
N ALA A 4 -3.47 -10.96 -2.94
CA ALA A 4 -2.70 -12.20 -3.10
C ALA A 4 -3.54 -13.38 -3.64
N LEU A 5 -4.87 -13.31 -3.50
CA LEU A 5 -5.81 -14.30 -4.01
C LEU A 5 -6.23 -14.05 -5.47
N ALA A 6 -5.91 -12.89 -6.05
CA ALA A 6 -6.26 -12.53 -7.42
C ALA A 6 -5.21 -13.05 -8.42
N THR A 7 -5.09 -14.37 -8.53
CA THR A 7 -4.06 -15.04 -9.35
C THR A 7 -4.00 -14.52 -10.78
N ASP A 8 -5.14 -14.39 -11.46
CA ASP A 8 -5.18 -13.91 -12.86
C ASP A 8 -4.68 -12.46 -12.99
N GLU A 9 -5.01 -11.61 -12.02
CA GLU A 9 -4.56 -10.22 -12.01
C GLU A 9 -3.04 -10.15 -11.79
N LEU A 10 -2.52 -10.96 -10.86
CA LEU A 10 -1.08 -11.05 -10.62
C LEU A 10 -0.32 -11.56 -11.84
N LEU A 11 -0.83 -12.60 -12.51
CA LEU A 11 -0.23 -13.11 -13.75
C LEU A 11 -0.21 -12.05 -14.86
N SER A 12 -1.22 -11.17 -14.92
CA SER A 12 -1.22 -10.04 -15.86
C SER A 12 -0.11 -9.00 -15.60
N GLN A 13 0.47 -9.00 -14.40
CA GLN A 13 1.56 -8.11 -13.99
C GLN A 13 2.95 -8.76 -14.05
N GLN A 14 3.11 -9.88 -14.77
CA GLN A 14 4.40 -10.54 -14.90
C GLN A 14 5.49 -9.58 -15.41
N GLY A 15 6.62 -9.52 -14.71
CA GLY A 15 7.73 -8.62 -15.04
C GLY A 15 7.59 -7.20 -14.48
N GLU A 16 6.52 -6.90 -13.74
CA GLU A 16 6.29 -5.59 -13.13
C GLU A 16 6.57 -5.60 -11.62
N ILE A 17 7.03 -4.47 -11.10
CA ILE A 17 7.13 -4.27 -9.65
C ILE A 17 5.74 -3.98 -9.10
N THR A 18 5.25 -4.91 -8.27
CA THR A 18 3.89 -4.87 -7.72
C THR A 18 3.92 -5.00 -6.20
N ILE A 19 2.93 -4.38 -5.56
CA ILE A 19 2.64 -4.60 -4.14
C ILE A 19 1.45 -5.56 -4.06
N VAL A 20 1.68 -6.72 -3.47
CA VAL A 20 0.70 -7.78 -3.25
C VAL A 20 0.31 -7.80 -1.77
N GLU A 21 -0.97 -7.81 -1.47
CA GLU A 21 -1.50 -7.85 -0.09
C GLU A 21 -2.23 -9.16 0.18
N GLY A 22 -1.98 -9.79 1.32
CA GLY A 22 -2.79 -10.92 1.78
C GLY A 22 -2.40 -11.38 3.18
N VAL A 23 -3.10 -12.38 3.68
CA VAL A 23 -2.75 -13.05 4.94
C VAL A 23 -1.85 -14.24 4.61
N VAL A 24 -0.72 -14.37 5.31
CA VAL A 24 0.10 -15.58 5.20
C VAL A 24 -0.61 -16.69 5.98
N VAL A 25 -1.16 -17.67 5.27
CA VAL A 25 -1.91 -18.78 5.87
C VAL A 25 -1.05 -20.03 6.09
N ARG A 26 0.11 -20.09 5.43
CA ARG A 26 1.10 -21.15 5.62
C ARG A 26 2.50 -20.61 5.39
N GLY A 27 3.43 -20.99 6.26
CA GLY A 27 4.85 -20.73 6.09
C GLY A 27 5.67 -21.97 6.42
N TYR A 28 6.73 -22.23 5.66
CA TYR A 28 7.69 -23.29 6.01
C TYR A 28 9.08 -23.04 5.41
N TYR A 29 10.10 -23.51 6.13
CA TYR A 29 11.49 -23.51 5.69
C TYR A 29 11.86 -24.89 5.13
N ALA A 30 12.23 -24.94 3.85
CA ALA A 30 12.51 -26.18 3.14
C ALA A 30 14.01 -26.53 3.17
N GLU A 31 14.51 -26.90 4.35
CA GLU A 31 15.93 -27.20 4.60
C GLU A 31 16.56 -28.24 3.66
N SER A 32 15.75 -29.19 3.19
CA SER A 32 16.20 -30.29 2.34
C SER A 32 16.27 -29.94 0.85
N LEU A 33 15.78 -28.77 0.44
CA LEU A 33 15.79 -28.33 -0.96
C LEU A 33 17.04 -27.49 -1.24
N GLU A 34 17.50 -27.53 -2.50
CA GLU A 34 18.58 -26.67 -2.96
C GLU A 34 18.24 -25.19 -2.75
N GLY A 35 19.20 -24.42 -2.25
CA GLY A 35 19.01 -23.01 -1.91
C GLY A 35 18.21 -22.76 -0.62
N GLN A 36 17.73 -23.82 0.03
CA GLN A 36 17.02 -23.77 1.32
C GLN A 36 15.97 -22.64 1.37
N PRO A 37 14.95 -22.66 0.50
CA PRO A 37 13.97 -21.59 0.44
C PRO A 37 13.02 -21.60 1.65
N THR A 38 12.58 -20.41 2.04
CA THR A 38 11.46 -20.19 2.94
C THR A 38 10.26 -19.76 2.11
N PHE A 39 9.17 -20.52 2.20
CA PHE A 39 7.93 -20.21 1.49
C PHE A 39 6.92 -19.58 2.43
N MET A 40 6.21 -18.57 1.93
CA MET A 40 5.02 -17.99 2.54
C MET A 40 3.89 -18.05 1.51
N ASP A 41 2.87 -18.84 1.82
CA ASP A 41 1.69 -19.05 1.00
C ASP A 41 0.52 -18.22 1.53
N PHE A 42 -0.27 -17.67 0.61
CA PHE A 42 -1.40 -16.79 0.89
C PHE A 42 -2.77 -17.47 0.68
N HIS A 43 -2.76 -18.76 0.36
CA HIS A 43 -3.95 -19.58 0.15
C HIS A 43 -3.70 -21.02 0.64
N ASP A 44 -4.77 -21.75 0.99
CA ASP A 44 -4.74 -23.18 1.32
C ASP A 44 -5.79 -23.94 0.48
N PRO A 45 -5.40 -24.95 -0.34
CA PRO A 45 -4.03 -25.39 -0.59
C PRO A 45 -3.21 -24.31 -1.30
N GLY A 46 -1.92 -24.23 -0.99
CA GLY A 46 -1.01 -23.21 -1.55
C GLY A 46 -0.57 -23.47 -3.00
N GLU A 47 -1.05 -24.53 -3.65
CA GLU A 47 -0.71 -24.87 -5.04
C GLU A 47 -1.58 -24.08 -6.02
N GLY A 48 -0.97 -23.44 -7.03
CA GLY A 48 -1.67 -22.63 -8.03
C GLY A 48 -1.89 -21.16 -7.66
N TYR A 49 -1.36 -20.70 -6.52
CA TYR A 49 -1.58 -19.35 -5.99
C TYR A 49 -0.28 -18.60 -5.76
N PHE A 50 -0.41 -17.31 -5.43
CA PHE A 50 0.71 -16.43 -5.12
C PHE A 50 1.56 -16.93 -3.96
N LYS A 51 2.88 -16.81 -4.11
CA LYS A 51 3.87 -17.10 -3.06
C LYS A 51 4.87 -15.97 -2.87
N ALA A 52 5.29 -15.77 -1.64
CA ALA A 52 6.49 -14.99 -1.34
C ALA A 52 7.62 -15.95 -0.89
N ILE A 53 8.83 -15.74 -1.41
CA ILE A 53 9.96 -16.65 -1.22
C ILE A 53 11.16 -15.88 -0.66
N ILE A 54 11.79 -16.41 0.39
CA ILE A 54 13.09 -15.93 0.89
C ILE A 54 14.10 -17.07 0.71
N TRP A 55 15.15 -16.86 -0.09
CA TRP A 55 16.22 -17.84 -0.27
C TRP A 55 17.12 -17.94 0.98
N GLY A 56 17.75 -19.09 1.20
CA GLY A 56 18.49 -19.39 2.42
C GLY A 56 19.67 -18.44 2.70
N ASP A 57 20.34 -17.98 1.65
CA ASP A 57 21.42 -16.97 1.71
C ASP A 57 20.92 -15.58 2.13
N GLU A 58 19.66 -15.27 1.84
CA GLU A 58 18.97 -14.02 2.19
C GLU A 58 18.25 -14.10 3.56
N ARG A 59 17.94 -15.31 4.05
CA ARG A 59 17.11 -15.57 5.23
C ARG A 59 17.55 -14.82 6.48
N THR A 60 18.84 -14.66 6.70
CA THR A 60 19.40 -13.99 7.89
C THR A 60 19.13 -12.48 7.94
N LYS A 61 18.75 -11.87 6.81
CA LYS A 61 18.38 -10.45 6.75
C LYS A 61 17.00 -10.19 7.35
N PHE A 62 16.13 -11.20 7.36
CA PHE A 62 14.74 -11.12 7.80
C PHE A 62 14.61 -11.41 9.31
N PRO A 63 13.44 -11.12 9.93
CA PRO A 63 13.18 -11.53 11.31
C PRO A 63 13.42 -13.03 11.53
N PRO A 64 13.89 -13.45 12.73
CA PRO A 64 14.12 -14.86 13.01
C PRO A 64 12.87 -15.71 12.74
N ASN A 65 13.06 -16.86 12.09
CA ASN A 65 12.01 -17.77 11.63
C ASN A 65 10.90 -17.07 10.82
N PRO A 66 11.21 -16.48 9.64
CA PRO A 66 10.25 -15.73 8.83
C PRO A 66 8.92 -16.46 8.60
N GLU A 67 8.98 -17.78 8.39
CA GLU A 67 7.83 -18.66 8.17
C GLU A 67 6.80 -18.66 9.31
N THR A 68 7.24 -18.45 10.55
CA THR A 68 6.34 -18.32 11.71
C THR A 68 6.14 -16.87 12.11
N TYR A 69 7.13 -16.01 11.85
CA TYR A 69 7.03 -14.58 12.14
C TYR A 69 5.91 -13.90 11.35
N TYR A 70 5.70 -14.26 10.08
CA TYR A 70 4.65 -13.66 9.25
C TYR A 70 3.33 -14.46 9.24
N LEU A 71 3.32 -15.69 9.78
CA LEU A 71 2.13 -16.55 9.82
C LEU A 71 0.96 -15.85 10.52
N ASP A 72 -0.24 -16.01 9.95
CA ASP A 72 -1.52 -15.42 10.38
C ASP A 72 -1.56 -13.88 10.36
N LYS A 73 -0.51 -13.23 9.84
CA LYS A 73 -0.46 -11.77 9.70
C LYS A 73 -0.89 -11.37 8.31
N LYS A 74 -1.67 -10.29 8.24
CA LYS A 74 -1.87 -9.55 7.00
C LYS A 74 -0.57 -8.83 6.67
N VAL A 75 0.00 -9.13 5.51
CA VAL A 75 1.25 -8.53 5.04
C VAL A 75 1.06 -7.93 3.65
N ARG A 76 1.96 -7.00 3.34
CA ARG A 76 2.17 -6.53 1.97
C ARG A 76 3.57 -6.91 1.53
N VAL A 77 3.66 -7.36 0.30
CA VAL A 77 4.87 -7.87 -0.34
C VAL A 77 5.13 -7.05 -1.60
N LYS A 78 6.27 -6.37 -1.67
CA LYS A 78 6.69 -5.57 -2.81
C LYS A 78 7.86 -6.23 -3.53
N GLY A 79 7.71 -6.44 -4.83
CA GLY A 79 8.79 -6.94 -5.65
C GLY A 79 8.35 -7.17 -7.09
N LEU A 80 9.29 -7.67 -7.89
CA LEU A 80 9.03 -8.10 -9.25
C LEU A 80 8.11 -9.32 -9.22
N ILE A 81 7.01 -9.30 -9.97
CA ILE A 81 6.19 -10.50 -10.18
C ILE A 81 6.92 -11.42 -11.16
N GLU A 82 7.36 -12.56 -10.64
CA GLU A 82 7.92 -13.66 -11.43
C GLU A 82 6.91 -14.81 -11.53
N THR A 83 7.22 -15.81 -12.34
CA THR A 83 6.35 -16.98 -12.49
C THR A 83 7.15 -18.26 -12.40
N HIS A 84 6.75 -19.16 -11.50
CA HIS A 84 7.34 -20.48 -11.37
C HIS A 84 6.25 -21.55 -11.53
N LYS A 85 6.41 -22.42 -12.53
CA LYS A 85 5.42 -23.45 -12.88
C LYS A 85 4.00 -22.90 -13.07
N GLY A 86 3.88 -21.68 -13.64
CA GLY A 86 2.61 -21.01 -13.87
C GLY A 86 2.03 -20.29 -12.65
N MET A 87 2.69 -20.30 -11.49
CA MET A 87 2.24 -19.59 -10.29
C MET A 87 2.97 -18.25 -10.16
N PRO A 88 2.27 -17.15 -9.84
CA PRO A 88 2.92 -15.87 -9.58
C PRO A 88 3.69 -15.92 -8.26
N GLU A 89 4.89 -15.35 -8.23
CA GLU A 89 5.69 -15.27 -7.00
C GLU A 89 6.49 -13.97 -6.92
N ILE A 90 6.86 -13.59 -5.69
CA ILE A 90 7.85 -12.55 -5.42
C ILE A 90 8.99 -13.14 -4.61
N VAL A 91 10.22 -13.01 -5.12
CA VAL A 91 11.45 -13.28 -4.38
C VAL A 91 11.84 -12.07 -3.51
N LEU A 92 11.95 -12.31 -2.21
CA LEU A 92 12.33 -11.33 -1.21
C LEU A 92 13.82 -11.42 -0.91
N ARG A 93 14.51 -10.30 -1.13
CA ARG A 93 15.96 -10.11 -0.94
C ARG A 93 16.27 -9.08 0.15
N GLN A 94 15.28 -8.31 0.59
CA GLN A 94 15.43 -7.34 1.67
C GLN A 94 14.17 -7.32 2.55
N PRO A 95 14.30 -7.09 3.87
CA PRO A 95 13.16 -6.97 4.77
C PRO A 95 12.17 -5.87 4.40
N SER A 96 12.65 -4.79 3.77
CA SER A 96 11.80 -3.69 3.28
C SER A 96 10.79 -4.13 2.22
N GLN A 97 10.96 -5.30 1.60
CA GLN A 97 10.02 -5.85 0.63
C GLN A 97 8.80 -6.50 1.26
N ILE A 98 8.78 -6.74 2.57
CA ILE A 98 7.63 -7.34 3.26
C ILE A 98 7.38 -6.65 4.59
N TRP A 99 6.16 -6.19 4.81
CA TRP A 99 5.77 -5.60 6.09
C TRP A 99 4.42 -6.10 6.53
N ILE A 100 4.28 -6.25 7.84
CA ILE A 100 3.00 -6.51 8.48
C ILE A 100 2.17 -5.24 8.36
N VAL A 101 0.92 -5.40 7.96
CA VAL A 101 -0.01 -4.28 7.84
C VAL A 101 -0.82 -4.21 9.11
N GLU A 102 -0.55 -3.19 9.91
CA GLU A 102 -1.33 -2.83 11.07
C GLU A 102 -2.14 -1.58 10.77
N TYR A 103 -3.41 -1.60 11.15
CA TYR A 103 -4.30 -0.47 10.99
C TYR A 103 -4.88 -0.05 12.33
N GLU A 104 -4.89 1.25 12.54
CA GLU A 104 -5.77 1.88 13.53
C GLU A 104 -7.12 2.12 12.84
N ASN A 105 -8.22 1.70 13.46
CA ASN A 105 -9.55 2.01 12.95
C ASN A 105 -10.06 3.28 13.61
N ALA A 106 -10.58 4.22 12.82
CA ALA A 106 -11.13 5.46 13.33
C ALA A 106 -12.39 5.86 12.56
N PHE A 107 -13.31 6.59 13.20
CA PHE A 107 -14.44 7.21 12.50
C PHE A 107 -14.10 8.64 12.09
N VAL A 108 -14.41 9.01 10.84
CA VAL A 108 -14.17 10.37 10.34
C VAL A 108 -15.31 11.29 10.76
N THR A 109 -14.99 12.27 11.60
CA THR A 109 -15.95 13.26 12.11
C THR A 109 -16.05 14.48 11.21
N ARG A 110 -14.95 14.87 10.56
CA ARG A 110 -14.90 16.03 9.67
C ARG A 110 -13.79 15.91 8.62
N VAL A 111 -14.05 16.45 7.44
CA VAL A 111 -13.04 16.63 6.39
C VAL A 111 -12.57 18.08 6.46
N ILE A 112 -11.25 18.29 6.53
CA ILE A 112 -10.65 19.61 6.69
C ILE A 112 -10.34 20.22 5.33
N ASP A 113 -9.65 19.47 4.47
CA ASP A 113 -9.28 19.84 3.10
C ASP A 113 -9.12 18.58 2.21
N GLY A 114 -8.41 18.70 1.08
CA GLY A 114 -8.25 17.61 0.12
C GLY A 114 -7.41 16.43 0.64
N ASP A 115 -6.60 16.62 1.67
CA ASP A 115 -5.66 15.61 2.17
C ASP A 115 -5.55 15.56 3.72
N THR A 116 -6.46 16.25 4.41
CA THR A 116 -6.55 16.28 5.86
C THR A 116 -7.97 15.99 6.35
N ILE A 117 -8.09 15.10 7.35
CA ILE A 117 -9.34 14.78 8.05
C ILE A 117 -9.18 14.91 9.56
N GLU A 118 -10.30 15.01 10.25
CA GLU A 118 -10.43 14.89 11.70
C GLU A 118 -11.19 13.60 12.03
N ILE A 119 -10.71 12.90 13.05
CA ILE A 119 -11.26 11.62 13.51
C ILE A 119 -11.95 11.75 14.87
N GLU A 120 -12.55 10.67 15.36
CA GLU A 120 -13.44 10.64 16.53
C GLU A 120 -12.83 11.10 17.86
N ASP A 121 -11.51 11.06 18.01
CA ASP A 121 -10.79 11.58 19.17
C ASP A 121 -10.36 13.06 19.03
N GLY A 122 -10.72 13.71 17.90
CA GLY A 122 -10.38 15.09 17.59
C GLY A 122 -8.98 15.27 16.99
N GLN A 123 -8.21 14.20 16.80
CA GLN A 123 -6.92 14.29 16.12
C GLN A 123 -7.10 14.54 14.63
N HIS A 124 -6.12 15.24 14.05
CA HIS A 124 -6.05 15.46 12.60
C HIS A 124 -5.12 14.43 11.97
N VAL A 125 -5.52 13.93 10.82
CA VAL A 125 -4.75 12.97 10.00
C VAL A 125 -4.40 13.65 8.68
N ARG A 126 -3.11 13.77 8.38
CA ARG A 126 -2.58 14.25 7.09
C ARG A 126 -2.15 13.05 6.25
N TYR A 127 -2.63 13.02 5.02
CA TYR A 127 -2.41 11.92 4.08
C TYR A 127 -0.94 11.90 3.63
N ILE A 128 -0.34 10.72 3.59
CA ILE A 128 1.08 10.55 3.27
C ILE A 128 1.27 10.45 1.75
N GLY A 129 2.29 11.13 1.22
CA GLY A 129 2.77 10.92 -0.15
C GLY A 129 1.99 11.69 -1.21
N ILE A 130 1.04 12.54 -0.79
CA ILE A 130 0.21 13.35 -1.67
C ILE A 130 0.12 14.79 -1.16
N ASP A 131 -0.12 15.71 -2.08
CA ASP A 131 -0.38 17.11 -1.77
C ASP A 131 -1.55 17.62 -2.63
N THR A 132 -2.56 18.20 -1.99
CA THR A 132 -3.71 18.78 -2.69
C THR A 132 -3.57 20.30 -2.81
N PRO A 133 -4.23 20.94 -3.78
CA PRO A 133 -4.21 22.40 -3.88
C PRO A 133 -4.68 23.04 -2.58
N GLU A 134 -4.04 24.13 -2.20
CA GLU A 134 -4.34 24.88 -0.98
C GLU A 134 -5.53 25.82 -1.15
N ARG A 135 -6.09 26.31 -0.04
CA ARG A 135 -7.26 27.20 -0.10
C ARG A 135 -6.98 28.46 -0.93
N GLY A 136 -7.77 28.64 -1.98
CA GLY A 136 -7.64 29.76 -2.92
C GLY A 136 -6.93 29.38 -4.22
N GLU A 137 -6.36 28.19 -4.30
CA GLU A 137 -5.78 27.64 -5.51
C GLU A 137 -6.84 26.97 -6.40
N PRO A 138 -6.62 26.90 -7.73
CA PRO A 138 -7.46 26.10 -8.62
C PRO A 138 -7.56 24.64 -8.14
N TYR A 139 -8.74 24.04 -8.30
CA TYR A 139 -9.05 22.66 -7.89
C TYR A 139 -9.11 22.38 -6.37
N TYR A 140 -8.93 23.37 -5.49
CA TYR A 140 -9.10 23.19 -4.05
C TYR A 140 -10.48 22.60 -3.68
N SER A 141 -11.55 23.17 -4.24
CA SER A 141 -12.92 22.75 -3.90
C SER A 141 -13.23 21.34 -4.43
N GLU A 142 -12.67 21.00 -5.59
CA GLU A 142 -12.79 19.71 -6.23
C GLU A 142 -12.05 18.62 -5.44
N ALA A 143 -10.81 18.90 -5.00
CA ALA A 143 -10.05 18.00 -4.15
C ALA A 143 -10.72 17.77 -2.80
N PHE A 144 -11.20 18.84 -2.15
CA PHE A 144 -12.00 18.74 -0.91
C PHE A 144 -13.25 17.87 -1.09
N ARG A 145 -14.00 18.07 -2.19
CA ARG A 145 -15.20 17.27 -2.49
C ARG A 145 -14.86 15.81 -2.78
N ALA A 146 -13.79 15.56 -3.52
CA ALA A 146 -13.33 14.21 -3.83
C ALA A 146 -12.96 13.45 -2.55
N ASN A 147 -12.16 14.07 -1.67
CA ASN A 147 -11.83 13.49 -0.37
C ASN A 147 -13.11 13.27 0.46
N SER A 148 -13.98 14.27 0.54
CA SER A 148 -15.24 14.18 1.28
C SER A 148 -16.13 13.03 0.83
N ASN A 149 -16.28 12.82 -0.48
CA ASN A 149 -17.08 11.72 -1.01
C ASN A 149 -16.49 10.34 -0.64
N LEU A 150 -15.16 10.26 -0.53
CA LEU A 150 -14.47 9.03 -0.17
C LEU A 150 -14.61 8.73 1.32
N VAL A 151 -14.49 9.71 2.22
CA VAL A 151 -14.25 9.44 3.65
C VAL A 151 -15.30 9.98 4.62
N ALA A 152 -16.11 10.97 4.25
CA ALA A 152 -16.98 11.66 5.21
C ALA A 152 -18.02 10.70 5.83
N GLY A 153 -18.08 10.67 7.16
CA GLY A 153 -19.04 9.86 7.92
C GLY A 153 -18.78 8.35 7.82
N LYS A 154 -17.58 7.92 7.43
CA LYS A 154 -17.19 6.51 7.32
C LYS A 154 -16.17 6.13 8.38
N ARG A 155 -16.06 4.83 8.64
CA ARG A 155 -14.89 4.26 9.33
C ARG A 155 -13.75 4.12 8.33
N VAL A 156 -12.57 4.55 8.74
CA VAL A 156 -11.33 4.44 7.97
C VAL A 156 -10.34 3.54 8.69
N ARG A 157 -9.50 2.88 7.90
CA ARG A 157 -8.29 2.21 8.40
C ARG A 157 -7.10 3.14 8.15
N LEU A 158 -6.36 3.42 9.20
CA LEU A 158 -5.22 4.33 9.22
C LEU A 158 -3.93 3.51 9.27
N GLU A 159 -3.12 3.58 8.23
CA GLU A 159 -1.85 2.88 8.14
C GLU A 159 -0.70 3.88 8.34
N LYS A 160 0.07 3.68 9.40
CA LYS A 160 1.31 4.44 9.63
C LYS A 160 2.44 3.94 8.73
N ASP A 161 3.27 4.87 8.28
CA ASP A 161 4.58 4.53 7.71
C ASP A 161 5.67 4.54 8.79
N VAL A 162 6.73 5.33 8.62
CA VAL A 162 7.85 5.41 9.56
C VAL A 162 7.59 6.47 10.63
N THR A 163 7.18 7.68 10.21
CA THR A 163 6.93 8.81 11.12
C THR A 163 5.48 8.83 11.55
N ASP A 164 5.24 8.97 12.86
CA ASP A 164 3.87 8.98 13.41
C ASP A 164 3.14 10.31 13.23
N GLN A 165 3.82 11.41 13.52
CA GLN A 165 3.24 12.76 13.52
C GLN A 165 4.16 13.76 12.84
N ASP A 166 3.57 14.79 12.22
CA ASP A 166 4.32 15.94 11.75
C ASP A 166 4.59 16.96 12.88
N LYS A 167 5.33 18.03 12.55
CA LYS A 167 5.66 19.11 13.49
C LYS A 167 4.46 19.89 14.04
N TYR A 168 3.27 19.72 13.46
CA TYR A 168 2.03 20.35 13.89
C TYR A 168 1.16 19.42 14.75
N GLY A 169 1.63 18.19 15.02
CA GLY A 169 0.90 17.19 15.81
C GLY A 169 -0.17 16.45 15.02
N ARG A 170 -0.19 16.55 13.69
CA ARG A 170 -1.11 15.76 12.86
C ARG A 170 -0.55 14.36 12.68
N LEU A 171 -1.39 13.35 12.82
CA LEU A 171 -1.03 11.97 12.50
C LEU A 171 -0.72 11.88 11.00
N LEU A 172 0.39 11.21 10.66
CA LEU A 172 0.75 10.89 9.28
C LEU A 172 0.28 9.47 8.99
N ARG A 173 -0.67 9.32 8.06
CA ARG A 173 -1.26 8.01 7.71
C ARG A 173 -1.54 7.91 6.22
N TYR A 174 -1.44 6.71 5.67
CA TYR A 174 -2.21 6.34 4.48
C TYR A 174 -3.62 5.96 4.93
N VAL A 175 -4.63 6.48 4.24
CA VAL A 175 -6.03 6.37 4.64
C VAL A 175 -6.76 5.41 3.73
N TRP A 176 -7.52 4.50 4.34
CA TRP A 176 -8.23 3.44 3.63
C TRP A 176 -9.70 3.44 3.99
N VAL A 177 -10.56 3.32 2.98
CA VAL A 177 -11.98 3.01 3.14
C VAL A 177 -12.23 1.70 2.42
N ASP A 178 -12.67 0.68 3.17
CA ASP A 178 -12.71 -0.70 2.68
C ASP A 178 -11.35 -1.05 2.04
N ASP A 179 -11.32 -1.57 0.80
CA ASP A 179 -10.08 -1.88 0.07
C ASP A 179 -9.51 -0.72 -0.75
N THR A 180 -10.10 0.48 -0.65
CA THR A 180 -9.64 1.66 -1.41
C THR A 180 -8.66 2.48 -0.59
N MET A 181 -7.43 2.64 -1.09
CA MET A 181 -6.49 3.64 -0.58
C MET A 181 -6.92 5.01 -1.09
N VAL A 182 -7.40 5.85 -0.17
CA VAL A 182 -7.93 7.19 -0.48
C VAL A 182 -6.83 8.06 -1.10
N ASP A 183 -5.61 7.97 -0.58
CA ASP A 183 -4.45 8.72 -1.09
C ASP A 183 -4.20 8.43 -2.58
N ALA A 184 -4.13 7.14 -2.92
CA ALA A 184 -3.94 6.68 -4.30
C ALA A 184 -5.10 7.13 -5.20
N GLU A 185 -6.33 7.03 -4.70
CA GLU A 185 -7.52 7.37 -5.47
C GLU A 185 -7.58 8.85 -5.81
N LEU A 186 -7.20 9.73 -4.88
CA LEU A 186 -7.09 11.17 -5.12
C LEU A 186 -6.06 11.49 -6.19
N VAL A 187 -4.88 10.86 -6.16
CA VAL A 187 -3.84 11.03 -7.19
C VAL A 187 -4.34 10.51 -8.55
N ARG A 188 -4.95 9.31 -8.57
CA ARG A 188 -5.47 8.66 -9.78
C ARG A 188 -6.54 9.50 -10.47
N GLN A 189 -7.42 10.16 -9.71
CA GLN A 189 -8.45 11.06 -10.23
C GLN A 189 -7.89 12.45 -10.60
N GLY A 190 -6.62 12.73 -10.31
CA GLY A 190 -5.98 14.00 -10.60
C GLY A 190 -6.41 15.12 -9.64
N TYR A 191 -6.72 14.80 -8.38
CA TYR A 191 -7.06 15.78 -7.34
C TYR A 191 -5.92 16.06 -6.35
N ALA A 192 -4.85 15.26 -6.42
CA ALA A 192 -3.64 15.47 -5.65
C ALA A 192 -2.40 15.27 -6.53
N TYR A 193 -1.34 16.00 -6.22
CA TYR A 193 0.01 15.74 -6.71
C TYR A 193 0.63 14.58 -5.93
N SER A 194 1.54 13.83 -6.55
CA SER A 194 2.42 12.95 -5.77
C SER A 194 3.50 13.78 -5.10
N TYR A 195 3.61 13.68 -3.77
CA TYR A 195 4.53 14.50 -2.98
C TYR A 195 5.26 13.68 -1.93
N SER A 196 6.57 13.49 -2.13
CA SER A 196 7.39 12.64 -1.28
C SER A 196 8.08 13.40 -0.15
N TYR A 197 7.95 12.91 1.09
CA TYR A 197 8.78 13.36 2.22
C TYR A 197 9.40 12.16 2.95
N ALA A 198 10.72 12.02 2.87
CA ALA A 198 11.43 10.96 3.59
C ALA A 198 11.25 11.16 5.11
N PRO A 199 11.11 10.07 5.91
CA PRO A 199 11.26 8.66 5.52
C PRO A 199 9.98 7.95 5.03
N ASN A 200 8.85 8.66 4.89
CA ASN A 200 7.56 8.05 4.55
C ASN A 200 7.40 7.87 3.02
N LEU A 201 8.01 6.83 2.47
CA LEU A 201 8.11 6.62 1.02
C LEU A 201 7.48 5.31 0.52
N ARG A 202 6.77 4.57 1.39
CA ARG A 202 6.30 3.21 1.11
C ARG A 202 5.53 3.07 -0.21
N TYR A 203 4.63 4.00 -0.52
CA TYR A 203 3.81 3.97 -1.75
C TYR A 203 4.24 4.99 -2.82
N GLN A 204 5.40 5.63 -2.66
CA GLN A 204 5.79 6.75 -3.53
C GLN A 204 5.82 6.40 -5.02
N GLU A 205 6.42 5.27 -5.39
CA GLU A 205 6.45 4.80 -6.79
C GLU A 205 5.04 4.52 -7.34
N HIS A 206 4.14 4.03 -6.49
CA HIS A 206 2.76 3.79 -6.88
C HIS A 206 2.04 5.11 -7.19
N PHE A 207 2.20 6.12 -6.33
CA PHE A 207 1.64 7.45 -6.54
C PHE A 207 2.23 8.13 -7.79
N LEU A 208 3.54 8.03 -8.02
CA LEU A 208 4.17 8.56 -9.24
C LEU A 208 3.57 7.95 -10.52
N ARG A 209 3.31 6.64 -10.51
CA ARG A 209 2.67 5.97 -11.65
C ARG A 209 1.24 6.45 -11.85
N LEU A 210 0.44 6.55 -10.78
CA LEU A 210 -0.93 7.03 -10.85
C LEU A 210 -1.02 8.49 -11.30
N GLU A 211 -0.08 9.33 -10.85
CA GLU A 211 0.00 10.73 -11.28
C GLU A 211 0.32 10.81 -12.79
N LYS A 212 1.27 10.01 -13.27
CA LYS A 212 1.60 9.92 -14.70
C LYS A 212 0.36 9.52 -15.51
N GLU A 213 -0.37 8.49 -15.09
CA GLU A 213 -1.62 8.08 -15.75
C GLU A 213 -2.67 9.19 -15.74
N ALA A 214 -2.83 9.90 -14.62
CA ALA A 214 -3.78 11.01 -14.50
C ALA A 214 -3.41 12.16 -15.46
N ARG A 215 -2.12 12.45 -15.65
CA ARG A 215 -1.61 13.43 -16.61
C ARG A 215 -1.89 13.03 -18.05
N GLU A 216 -1.56 11.80 -18.42
CA GLU A 216 -1.79 11.28 -19.78
C GLU A 216 -3.28 11.29 -20.15
N GLN A 217 -4.14 11.08 -19.16
CA GLN A 217 -5.59 11.09 -19.32
C GLN A 217 -6.24 12.45 -19.05
N ARG A 218 -5.46 13.49 -18.78
CA ARG A 218 -5.93 14.86 -18.54
C ARG A 218 -7.00 14.97 -17.44
N ARG A 219 -6.87 14.17 -16.38
CA ARG A 219 -7.82 14.16 -15.26
C ARG A 219 -7.57 15.34 -14.30
N GLY A 220 -8.63 15.93 -13.75
CA GLY A 220 -8.55 16.93 -12.68
C GLY A 220 -7.57 18.06 -12.96
N LEU A 221 -6.57 18.22 -12.08
CA LEU A 221 -5.45 19.18 -12.15
C LEU A 221 -4.82 19.24 -13.55
N TRP A 222 -4.84 18.13 -14.28
CA TRP A 222 -4.18 17.96 -15.57
C TRP A 222 -5.02 18.35 -16.79
N ASN A 223 -6.28 18.76 -16.62
CA ASN A 223 -7.23 19.02 -17.72
C ASN A 223 -6.84 20.20 -18.65
N ARG A 224 -5.84 21.01 -18.27
CA ARG A 224 -5.37 22.17 -19.05
C ARG A 224 -3.96 22.01 -19.64
N TYR A 225 -3.38 20.82 -19.54
CA TYR A 225 -2.05 20.50 -20.07
C TYR A 225 -2.13 19.58 -21.32
#